data_AF-A0A2T0K2F5-F1
#
_entry.id   AF-A0A2T0K2F5-F1
#
_cell.length_a   1.000
_cell.length_b   1.000
_cell.length_c   1.000
_cell.angle_alpha   90.00
_cell.angle_beta   90.00
_cell.angle_gamma   90.00
#
_symmetry.space_group_name_H-M   'P 1'
#
loop_
_entity.id
_entity.type
_entity.pdbx_description
1 polymer ?
#
loop_
_entity_poly.entity_id
_entity_poly.type
_entity_poly.pdbx_seq_one_letter_code
_entity_poly.pdbx_strand_id
1 'polypeptide(L)'
;MIETAESPESAPAAPPRRSWPGLLALSGASLLAGVAVTVAVLLLAGWRHVPVHRFEVVLVLQAQVSSGQREEIVAEVMRAMPGENTVTLVTREEQFEAFRQDWESNGNGPLPDSVTPALSREQLKVSVSGRGFDCALVREFQDRGEVDQVSVTRWDGGTGRKSVMGCR
;
A
#
# COMPACT_ATOMS: atom_id res chain seq x y z
N MET A 1 -50.79 36.44 74.64
CA MET A 1 -50.48 36.46 73.20
C MET A 1 -48.98 36.57 73.11
N ILE A 2 -48.29 35.47 72.81
CA ILE A 2 -46.83 35.41 72.67
C ILE A 2 -46.60 34.93 71.24
N GLU A 3 -46.00 35.80 70.44
CA GLU A 3 -45.65 35.59 69.05
C GLU A 3 -44.33 34.81 69.01
N THR A 4 -44.40 33.52 68.68
CA THR A 4 -43.22 32.69 68.43
C THR A 4 -42.72 32.97 67.01
N ALA A 5 -41.62 33.70 66.90
CA ALA A 5 -40.90 33.92 65.66
C ALA A 5 -40.20 32.61 65.22
N GLU A 6 -40.59 32.10 64.05
CA GLU A 6 -39.98 30.96 63.38
C GLU A 6 -38.63 31.39 62.81
N SER A 7 -37.55 30.75 63.28
CA SER A 7 -36.18 30.99 62.81
C SER A 7 -36.01 30.33 61.44
N PRO A 8 -35.52 31.03 60.40
CA PRO A 8 -35.36 30.42 59.09
C PRO A 8 -34.24 29.39 59.11
N GLU A 9 -34.62 28.13 58.90
CA GLU A 9 -33.72 27.01 58.70
C GLU A 9 -32.78 27.31 57.54
N SER A 10 -31.49 27.39 57.85
CA SER A 10 -30.43 27.73 56.91
C SER A 10 -30.28 26.59 55.90
N ALA A 11 -30.72 26.84 54.65
CA ALA A 11 -30.54 25.89 53.57
C ALA A 11 -29.04 25.63 53.33
N PRO A 12 -28.61 24.36 53.15
CA PRO A 12 -27.21 24.03 52.91
C PRO A 12 -26.71 24.74 51.65
N ALA A 13 -25.50 25.32 51.74
CA ALA A 13 -24.84 26.00 50.63
C ALA A 13 -24.81 25.11 49.39
N ALA A 14 -25.38 25.61 48.28
CA ALA A 14 -25.39 24.89 47.01
C ALA A 14 -23.94 24.53 46.60
N PRO A 15 -23.67 23.29 46.17
CA PRO A 15 -22.33 22.89 45.77
C PRO A 15 -21.84 23.78 44.62
N PRO A 16 -20.54 24.14 44.59
CA PRO A 16 -20.00 24.98 43.53
C PRO A 16 -20.26 24.31 42.18
N ARG A 17 -20.89 25.06 41.25
CA ARG A 17 -21.16 24.62 39.89
C ARG A 17 -19.82 24.35 39.19
N ARG A 18 -19.38 23.10 39.26
CA ARG A 18 -18.13 22.61 38.67
C ARG A 18 -18.20 22.84 37.17
N SER A 19 -17.35 23.74 36.67
CA SER A 19 -17.35 24.14 35.27
C SER A 19 -17.00 22.94 34.39
N TRP A 20 -18.02 22.43 33.69
CA TRP A 20 -17.95 21.40 32.66
C TRP A 20 -16.72 21.45 31.73
N PRO A 21 -16.26 22.62 31.24
CA PRO A 21 -15.06 22.68 30.40
C PRO A 21 -13.78 22.17 31.09
N GLY A 22 -13.66 22.31 32.41
CA GLY A 22 -12.48 21.81 33.15
C GLY A 22 -12.42 20.28 33.22
N LEU A 23 -13.57 19.62 33.29
CA LEU A 23 -13.65 18.15 33.28
C LEU A 23 -13.29 17.59 31.89
N LEU A 24 -13.74 18.23 30.81
CA LEU A 24 -13.41 17.84 29.44
C LEU A 24 -11.91 18.00 29.14
N ALA A 25 -11.30 19.09 29.63
CA ALA A 25 -9.86 19.32 29.49
C ALA A 25 -9.04 18.24 30.23
N LEU A 26 -9.44 17.88 31.45
CA LEU A 26 -8.78 16.84 32.23
C LEU A 26 -8.89 15.45 31.58
N SER A 27 -10.06 15.10 31.05
CA SER A 27 -10.25 13.84 30.33
C SER A 27 -9.48 13.79 29.01
N GLY A 28 -9.36 14.92 28.32
CA GLY A 28 -8.54 15.01 27.11
C GLY A 28 -7.05 14.80 27.42
N ALA A 29 -6.55 15.43 28.49
CA ALA A 29 -5.17 15.31 28.92
C ALA A 29 -4.81 13.87 29.35
N SER A 30 -5.69 13.17 30.08
CA SER A 30 -5.45 11.79 30.50
C SER A 30 -5.47 10.81 29.33
N LEU A 31 -6.35 11.00 28.35
CA LEU A 31 -6.36 10.23 27.10
C LEU A 31 -5.06 10.40 26.33
N LEU A 32 -4.59 11.64 26.16
CA LEU A 32 -3.34 11.92 25.45
C LEU A 32 -2.12 11.32 26.17
N ALA A 33 -2.09 11.41 27.50
CA ALA A 33 -1.03 10.78 28.30
C ALA A 33 -1.04 9.25 28.15
N GLY A 34 -2.22 8.62 28.17
CA GLY A 34 -2.37 7.18 27.95
C GLY A 34 -1.88 6.74 26.55
N VAL A 35 -2.25 7.48 25.50
CA VAL A 35 -1.77 7.23 24.13
C VAL A 35 -0.24 7.39 24.05
N ALA A 36 0.31 8.46 24.61
CA ALA A 36 1.75 8.72 24.60
C ALA A 36 2.53 7.60 25.30
N VAL A 37 2.06 7.15 26.47
CA VAL A 37 2.66 6.02 27.20
C VAL A 37 2.55 4.73 26.39
N THR A 38 1.40 4.45 25.77
CA THR A 38 1.20 3.23 24.97
C THR A 38 2.13 3.20 23.76
N VAL A 39 2.24 4.32 23.03
CA VAL A 39 3.16 4.46 21.89
C VAL A 39 4.62 4.35 22.36
N ALA A 40 4.98 4.97 23.48
CA ALA A 40 6.33 4.87 24.05
C ALA A 40 6.68 3.42 24.42
N VAL A 41 5.76 2.68 25.07
CA VAL A 41 5.95 1.25 25.40
C VAL A 41 6.08 0.42 24.13
N LEU A 42 5.24 0.65 23.11
CA LEU A 42 5.35 -0.04 21.82
C LEU A 42 6.70 0.22 21.15
N LEU A 43 7.15 1.48 21.12
CA LEU A 43 8.44 1.85 20.54
C LEU A 43 9.62 1.24 21.32
N LEU A 44 9.57 1.24 22.66
CA LEU A 44 10.58 0.60 23.51
C LEU A 44 10.59 -0.93 23.36
N ALA A 45 9.42 -1.53 23.11
CA ALA A 45 9.29 -2.94 22.74
C ALA A 45 9.73 -3.24 21.30
N GLY A 46 10.28 -2.25 20.57
CA GLY A 46 10.78 -2.40 19.21
C GLY A 46 9.70 -2.41 18.13
N TRP A 47 8.44 -2.12 18.48
CA TRP A 47 7.38 -2.00 17.51
C TRP A 47 7.63 -0.76 16.64
N ARG A 48 7.85 -0.99 15.35
CA ARG A 48 7.88 0.07 14.34
C ARG A 48 6.73 -0.19 13.38
N HIS A 49 5.95 0.84 13.08
CA HIS A 49 5.03 0.78 11.95
C HIS A 49 5.86 0.69 10.67
N VAL A 50 6.10 -0.53 10.20
CA VAL A 50 6.72 -0.76 8.90
C VAL A 50 5.58 -0.81 7.89
N PRO A 51 5.45 0.20 7.00
CA PRO A 51 4.37 0.23 6.04
C PRO A 51 4.40 -1.04 5.18
N VAL A 52 3.22 -1.61 4.91
CA VAL A 52 3.10 -2.67 3.92
C VAL A 52 3.16 -2.01 2.55
N HIS A 53 4.18 -2.34 1.79
CA HIS A 53 4.37 -1.87 0.43
C HIS A 53 3.72 -2.86 -0.54
N ARG A 54 3.25 -2.35 -1.67
CA ARG A 54 2.91 -3.17 -2.82
C ARG A 54 4.09 -3.17 -3.77
N PHE A 55 4.50 -4.34 -4.22
CA PHE A 55 5.52 -4.54 -5.23
C PHE A 55 4.85 -5.10 -6.48
N GLU A 56 5.16 -4.55 -7.65
CA GLU A 56 4.77 -5.11 -8.93
C GLU A 56 6.05 -5.54 -9.64
N VAL A 57 6.16 -6.84 -9.85
CA VAL A 57 7.21 -7.44 -10.67
C VAL A 57 6.64 -7.57 -12.08
N VAL A 58 7.32 -7.00 -13.06
CA VAL A 58 6.99 -7.14 -14.47
C VAL A 58 8.08 -7.96 -15.13
N LEU A 59 7.71 -9.14 -15.61
CA LEU A 59 8.56 -10.04 -16.39
C LEU A 59 8.17 -9.86 -17.86
N VAL A 60 9.07 -9.32 -18.67
CA VAL A 60 8.91 -9.22 -20.12
C VAL A 60 9.35 -10.54 -20.73
N LEU A 61 8.45 -11.22 -21.43
CA LEU A 61 8.74 -12.53 -22.04
C LEU A 61 9.44 -12.35 -23.40
N GLN A 62 10.26 -13.32 -23.78
CA GLN A 62 10.81 -13.40 -25.13
C GLN A 62 9.71 -13.59 -26.18
N ALA A 63 9.95 -13.10 -27.39
CA ALA A 63 8.95 -13.14 -28.47
C ALA A 63 8.56 -14.57 -28.90
N GLN A 64 9.46 -15.54 -28.70
CA GLN A 64 9.26 -16.95 -29.06
C GLN A 64 8.77 -17.86 -27.93
N VAL A 65 8.36 -17.32 -26.77
CA VAL A 65 7.84 -18.16 -25.66
C VAL A 65 6.53 -18.81 -26.06
N SER A 66 6.50 -20.14 -26.00
CA SER A 66 5.29 -20.93 -26.25
C SER A 66 4.26 -20.79 -25.12
N SER A 67 3.00 -21.15 -25.37
CA SER A 67 1.96 -21.16 -24.33
C SER A 67 2.30 -22.09 -23.17
N GLY A 68 2.88 -23.27 -23.44
CA GLY A 68 3.29 -24.21 -22.40
C GLY A 68 4.40 -23.66 -21.49
N GLN A 69 5.44 -23.03 -22.07
CA GLN A 69 6.50 -22.38 -21.28
C GLN A 69 5.95 -21.21 -20.45
N ARG A 70 4.99 -20.46 -21.00
CA ARG A 70 4.33 -19.36 -20.29
C ARG A 70 3.59 -19.85 -19.05
N GLU A 71 2.81 -20.92 -19.17
CA GLU A 71 2.10 -21.53 -18.05
C GLU A 71 3.07 -22.04 -16.98
N GLU A 72 4.20 -22.62 -17.39
CA GLU A 72 5.27 -23.04 -16.48
C GLU A 72 5.87 -21.86 -15.72
N ILE A 73 6.21 -20.77 -16.41
CA ILE A 73 6.73 -19.54 -15.78
C ILE A 73 5.71 -18.98 -14.79
N VAL A 74 4.43 -18.91 -15.17
CA VAL A 74 3.36 -18.45 -14.27
C VAL A 74 3.28 -19.31 -13.01
N ALA A 75 3.28 -20.64 -13.16
CA ALA A 75 3.22 -21.56 -12.04
C ALA A 75 4.43 -21.44 -11.12
N GLU A 76 5.62 -21.22 -11.68
CA GLU A 76 6.86 -21.03 -10.92
C GLU A 76 6.88 -19.70 -10.17
N VAL A 77 6.50 -18.61 -10.83
CA VAL A 77 6.33 -17.28 -10.22
C VAL A 77 5.36 -17.35 -9.05
N MET A 78 4.21 -18.01 -9.22
CA MET A 78 3.23 -18.19 -8.15
C MET A 78 3.78 -18.99 -6.96
N ARG A 79 4.70 -19.94 -7.22
CA ARG A 79 5.34 -20.76 -6.18
C ARG A 79 6.46 -20.02 -5.46
N ALA A 80 7.25 -19.23 -6.18
CA ALA A 80 8.42 -18.54 -5.68
C ALA A 80 8.07 -17.29 -4.86
N MET A 81 6.99 -16.58 -5.25
CA MET A 81 6.60 -15.35 -4.59
C MET A 81 5.77 -15.64 -3.33
N PRO A 82 6.18 -15.19 -2.13
CA PRO A 82 5.39 -15.37 -0.92
C PRO A 82 4.24 -14.35 -0.82
N GLY A 83 3.09 -14.75 -0.29
CA GLY A 83 1.98 -13.85 0.04
C GLY A 83 0.75 -13.97 -0.85
N GLU A 84 -0.22 -13.06 -0.65
CA GLU A 84 -1.38 -12.92 -1.54
C GLU A 84 -0.90 -12.27 -2.84
N ASN A 85 -0.69 -13.10 -3.86
CA ASN A 85 -0.16 -12.66 -5.13
C ASN A 85 -1.23 -12.73 -6.21
N THR A 86 -1.26 -11.70 -7.04
CA THR A 86 -2.04 -11.72 -8.28
C THR A 86 -1.07 -11.75 -9.44
N VAL A 87 -1.16 -12.80 -10.25
CA VAL A 87 -0.44 -12.89 -11.53
C VAL A 87 -1.42 -12.52 -12.64
N THR A 88 -1.03 -11.56 -13.46
CA THR A 88 -1.81 -11.12 -14.63
C THR A 88 -0.91 -11.22 -15.84
N LEU A 89 -1.34 -12.01 -16.82
CA LEU A 89 -0.76 -11.97 -18.15
C LEU A 89 -1.30 -10.73 -18.86
N VAL A 90 -0.39 -9.92 -19.38
CA VAL A 90 -0.70 -8.81 -20.26
C VAL A 90 -0.26 -9.18 -21.67
N THR A 91 -1.23 -9.32 -22.57
CA THR A 91 -0.98 -9.74 -23.95
C THR A 91 -0.30 -8.63 -24.75
N ARG A 92 0.15 -8.96 -25.96
CA ARG A 92 0.77 -7.99 -26.87
C ARG A 92 -0.24 -6.91 -27.28
N GLU A 93 -1.46 -7.34 -27.52
CA GLU A 93 -2.59 -6.51 -27.90
C GLU A 93 -2.98 -5.55 -26.77
N GLU A 94 -3.07 -6.05 -25.54
CA GLU A 94 -3.36 -5.21 -24.37
C GLU A 94 -2.26 -4.17 -24.11
N GLN A 95 -0.99 -4.55 -24.25
CA GLN A 95 0.11 -3.59 -24.14
C GLN A 95 0.11 -2.55 -25.24
N PHE A 96 -0.13 -2.98 -26.48
CA PHE A 96 -0.23 -2.07 -27.60
C PHE A 96 -1.35 -1.06 -27.38
N GLU A 97 -2.51 -1.52 -26.93
CA GLU A 97 -3.65 -0.66 -26.65
C GLU A 97 -3.39 0.31 -25.50
N ALA A 98 -2.74 -0.16 -24.41
CA ALA A 98 -2.33 0.70 -23.31
C ALA A 98 -1.31 1.76 -23.76
N PHE A 99 -0.35 1.38 -24.60
CA PHE A 99 0.64 2.29 -25.18
C PHE A 99 -0.01 3.32 -26.12
N ARG A 100 -0.94 2.88 -26.97
CA ARG A 100 -1.70 3.75 -27.88
C ARG A 100 -2.49 4.79 -27.10
N GLN A 101 -3.18 4.37 -26.04
CA GLN A 101 -3.94 5.27 -25.15
C GLN A 101 -3.02 6.28 -24.47
N ASP A 102 -1.88 5.85 -23.92
CA ASP A 102 -0.91 6.75 -23.28
C ASP A 102 -0.35 7.76 -24.29
N TRP A 103 0.07 7.30 -25.48
CA TRP A 103 0.57 8.13 -26.57
C TRP A 103 -0.41 9.23 -26.97
N GLU A 104 -1.66 8.86 -27.24
CA GLU A 104 -2.73 9.78 -27.63
C GLU A 104 -3.06 10.76 -26.49
N SER A 105 -3.10 10.27 -25.23
CA SER A 105 -3.40 11.10 -24.06
C SER A 105 -2.35 12.18 -23.79
N ASN A 106 -1.10 11.93 -24.20
CA ASN A 106 0.01 12.87 -24.10
C ASN A 106 0.02 13.91 -25.25
N GLY A 107 -1.01 13.94 -26.09
CA GLY A 107 -1.19 14.94 -27.14
C GLY A 107 -0.35 14.70 -28.40
N ASN A 108 0.20 13.50 -28.58
CA ASN A 108 1.02 13.17 -29.74
C ASN A 108 0.21 12.87 -31.02
N GLY A 109 -1.12 12.96 -30.95
CA GLY A 109 -2.01 12.61 -32.05
C GLY A 109 -2.16 11.09 -32.24
N PRO A 110 -2.74 10.65 -33.37
CA PRO A 110 -2.91 9.22 -33.66
C PRO A 110 -1.55 8.51 -33.80
N LEU A 111 -1.50 7.26 -33.36
CA LEU A 111 -0.29 6.44 -33.47
C LEU A 111 0.06 6.18 -34.95
N PRO A 112 1.34 6.25 -35.37
CA PRO A 112 1.72 5.93 -36.75
C PRO A 112 1.40 4.47 -37.11
N ASP A 113 0.93 4.22 -38.35
CA ASP A 113 0.58 2.87 -38.85
C ASP A 113 1.73 1.85 -38.79
N SER A 114 2.98 2.33 -38.73
CA SER A 114 4.17 1.48 -38.58
C SER A 114 4.29 0.83 -37.20
N VAL A 115 3.61 1.37 -36.19
CA VAL A 115 3.60 0.81 -34.84
C VAL A 115 2.44 -0.19 -34.76
N THR A 116 2.79 -1.46 -34.62
CA THR A 116 1.82 -2.56 -34.59
C THR A 116 1.95 -3.37 -33.30
N PRO A 117 0.91 -4.14 -32.90
CA PRO A 117 1.00 -5.02 -31.73
C PRO A 117 2.15 -6.04 -31.81
N ALA A 118 2.62 -6.38 -33.01
CA ALA A 118 3.73 -7.30 -33.21
C ALA A 118 5.07 -6.78 -32.65
N LEU A 119 5.17 -5.46 -32.41
CA LEU A 119 6.34 -4.83 -31.77
C LEU A 119 6.28 -4.93 -30.23
N SER A 120 5.12 -5.23 -29.66
CA SER A 120 4.93 -5.43 -28.23
C SER A 120 5.36 -6.84 -27.82
N ARG A 121 5.93 -6.97 -26.61
CA ARG A 121 6.22 -8.25 -25.98
C ARG A 121 5.16 -8.57 -24.96
N GLU A 122 4.90 -9.85 -24.70
CA GLU A 122 4.01 -10.21 -23.60
C GLU A 122 4.68 -9.92 -22.24
N GLN A 123 3.88 -9.58 -21.24
CA GLN A 123 4.36 -9.35 -19.89
C GLN A 123 3.58 -10.18 -18.89
N LEU A 124 4.26 -10.72 -17.90
CA LEU A 124 3.65 -11.21 -16.68
C LEU A 124 3.81 -10.14 -15.60
N LYS A 125 2.70 -9.65 -15.08
CA LYS A 125 2.64 -8.73 -13.95
C LYS A 125 2.30 -9.50 -12.69
N VAL A 126 3.13 -9.36 -11.67
CA VAL A 126 2.97 -10.05 -10.40
C VAL A 126 2.88 -8.98 -9.32
N SER A 127 1.72 -8.88 -8.69
CA SER A 127 1.55 -7.99 -7.54
C SER A 127 1.76 -8.77 -6.27
N VAL A 128 2.70 -8.32 -5.44
CA VAL A 128 3.05 -8.89 -4.13
C VAL A 128 2.93 -7.80 -3.07
N SER A 129 2.40 -8.11 -1.89
CA SER A 129 2.34 -7.16 -0.78
C SER A 129 3.27 -7.60 0.36
N GLY A 130 4.09 -6.68 0.87
CA GLY A 130 5.05 -7.02 1.90
C GLY A 130 5.70 -5.81 2.54
N ARG A 131 6.36 -6.02 3.69
CA ARG A 131 7.17 -4.99 4.35
C ARG A 131 8.51 -4.75 3.65
N GLY A 132 8.94 -5.73 2.85
CA GLY A 132 10.15 -5.70 2.05
C GLY A 132 10.00 -6.65 0.87
N PHE A 133 10.97 -6.61 -0.03
CA PHE A 133 11.02 -7.43 -1.23
C PHE A 133 12.41 -8.00 -1.39
N ASP A 134 12.50 -9.32 -1.61
CA ASP A 134 13.77 -10.01 -1.83
C ASP A 134 14.12 -10.02 -3.33
N CYS A 135 15.16 -9.28 -3.69
CA CYS A 135 15.63 -9.23 -5.08
C CYS A 135 16.22 -10.56 -5.56
N ALA A 136 16.58 -11.50 -4.68
CA ALA A 136 17.07 -12.81 -5.10
C ALA A 136 16.00 -13.57 -5.90
N LEU A 137 14.72 -13.45 -5.50
CA LEU A 137 13.58 -14.11 -6.16
C LEU A 137 13.42 -13.70 -7.63
N VAL A 138 13.72 -12.44 -7.97
CA VAL A 138 13.58 -11.94 -9.34
C VAL A 138 14.81 -12.19 -10.21
N ARG A 139 15.99 -12.35 -9.59
CA ARG A 139 17.22 -12.68 -10.32
C ARG A 139 17.14 -14.07 -10.95
N GLU A 140 16.53 -15.03 -10.24
CA GLU A 140 16.29 -16.38 -10.78
C GLU A 140 15.51 -16.34 -12.09
N PHE A 141 14.51 -15.45 -12.23
CA PHE A 141 13.76 -15.28 -13.48
C PHE A 141 14.53 -14.48 -14.54
N GLN A 142 15.39 -13.54 -14.13
CA GLN A 142 16.17 -12.74 -15.07
C GLN A 142 17.20 -13.60 -15.83
N ASP A 143 17.75 -14.62 -15.18
CA ASP A 143 18.75 -15.51 -15.79
C ASP A 143 18.11 -16.59 -16.68
N ARG A 144 16.78 -16.61 -16.84
CA ARG A 144 16.08 -17.56 -17.70
C ARG A 144 16.08 -17.11 -19.16
N GLY A 145 16.30 -18.05 -20.07
CA GLY A 145 16.32 -17.79 -21.51
C GLY A 145 14.97 -17.33 -22.08
N GLU A 146 13.87 -17.57 -21.38
CA GLU A 146 12.50 -17.19 -21.77
C GLU A 146 12.11 -15.76 -21.35
N VAL A 147 12.90 -15.12 -20.48
CA VAL A 147 12.63 -13.78 -19.95
C VAL A 147 13.63 -12.80 -20.57
N ASP A 148 13.13 -11.70 -21.13
CA ASP A 148 13.96 -10.66 -21.74
C ASP A 148 14.38 -9.60 -20.73
N GLN A 149 13.45 -9.21 -19.86
CA GLN A 149 13.67 -8.17 -18.87
C GLN A 149 12.82 -8.42 -17.64
N VAL A 150 13.39 -8.09 -16.48
CA VAL A 150 12.65 -8.03 -15.22
C VAL A 150 12.72 -6.61 -14.66
N SER A 151 11.59 -6.09 -14.21
CA SER A 151 11.55 -4.83 -13.48
C SER A 151 10.70 -4.96 -12.24
N VAL A 152 11.10 -4.27 -11.18
CA VAL A 152 10.37 -4.24 -9.92
C VAL A 152 9.99 -2.81 -9.62
N THR A 153 8.71 -2.57 -9.41
CA THR A 153 8.21 -1.28 -8.95
C THR A 153 7.66 -1.42 -7.54
N ARG A 154 8.00 -0.49 -6.66
CA ARG A 154 7.45 -0.39 -5.31
C ARG A 154 6.49 0.78 -5.19
N TRP A 155 5.33 0.53 -4.60
CA TRP A 155 4.38 1.52 -4.12
C TRP A 155 4.47 1.58 -2.59
N ASP A 156 4.84 2.75 -2.09
CA ASP A 156 5.08 2.95 -0.67
C ASP A 156 3.79 3.00 0.13
N GLY A 157 3.61 2.02 1.03
CA GLY A 157 2.50 1.97 1.96
C GLY A 157 2.42 3.26 2.77
N GLY A 158 1.23 3.84 2.84
CA GLY A 158 0.98 5.11 3.55
C GLY A 158 1.16 6.38 2.72
N THR A 159 2.01 6.41 1.70
CA THR A 159 2.20 7.61 0.84
C THR A 159 1.70 7.43 -0.59
N GLY A 160 1.59 6.19 -1.08
CA GLY A 160 1.23 5.88 -2.46
C GLY A 160 2.31 6.22 -3.49
N ARG A 161 3.50 6.66 -3.05
CA ARG A 161 4.60 7.01 -3.96
C ARG A 161 5.10 5.76 -4.71
N LYS A 162 5.30 5.92 -6.02
CA LYS A 162 5.86 4.90 -6.90
C LYS A 162 7.39 5.08 -7.01
N SER A 163 8.14 3.99 -6.95
CA SER A 163 9.60 3.97 -7.13
C SER A 163 10.03 2.73 -7.89
N VAL A 164 10.91 2.87 -8.88
CA VAL A 164 11.50 1.73 -9.59
C VAL A 164 12.67 1.20 -8.76
N MET A 165 12.69 -0.11 -8.52
CA MET A 165 13.75 -0.80 -7.81
C MET A 165 14.66 -1.50 -8.81
N GLY A 166 15.96 -1.21 -8.71
CA GLY A 166 16.99 -1.95 -9.43
C GLY A 166 17.38 -3.19 -8.62
N CYS A 167 16.91 -4.37 -9.02
CA CYS A 167 17.47 -5.63 -8.55
C CYS A 167 18.66 -5.97 -9.45
N ARG A 168 19.87 -6.02 -8.88
CA ARG A 168 21.13 -6.35 -9.57
C ARG A 168 21.78 -7.56 -8.93
#